data_AF-A0A9D5XYP9-F1
#
_entry.id   AF-A0A9D5XYP9-F1
#
_cell.length_a   1.000
_cell.length_b   1.000
_cell.length_c   1.000
_cell.angle_alpha   90.00
_cell.angle_beta   90.00
_cell.angle_gamma   90.00
#
_symmetry.space_group_name_H-M   'P 1'
#
loop_
_entity.id
_entity.type
_entity.pdbx_description
1 polymer ?
#
loop_
_entity_poly.entity_id
_entity_poly.type
_entity_poly.pdbx_seq_one_letter_code
_entity_poly.pdbx_strand_id
1 'polypeptide(L)'
;MDYEFSIPWFVVGLIITALGGLFIKYHMFVADNFGGGAGSYDRYKLAALIMVGVGLVAMINLHTLLLGLIFGSLFDGIRNG
;
A
#
# COMPACT_ATOMS: atom_id res chain seq x y z
N MET A 1 12.13 13.49 13.61
CA MET A 1 11.94 12.54 12.50
C MET A 1 12.08 13.36 11.24
N ASP A 2 13.29 13.42 10.70
CA ASP A 2 13.52 14.18 9.48
C ASP A 2 13.03 13.34 8.31
N TYR A 3 12.18 13.94 7.48
CA TYR A 3 11.71 13.29 6.28
C TYR A 3 12.91 13.19 5.31
N GLU A 4 13.32 11.96 5.02
CA GLU A 4 14.37 11.69 4.03
C GLU A 4 13.77 10.94 2.84
N PHE A 5 13.94 11.51 1.65
CA PHE A 5 13.48 10.86 0.44
C PHE A 5 14.38 9.67 0.11
N SER A 6 13.78 8.50 -0.12
CA SER A 6 14.50 7.27 -0.42
C SER A 6 14.20 6.80 -1.83
N ILE A 7 15.23 6.80 -2.69
CA ILE A 7 15.14 6.31 -4.07
C ILE A 7 14.68 4.83 -4.12
N PRO A 8 15.19 3.91 -3.28
CA PRO A 8 14.67 2.55 -3.23
C PRO A 8 13.16 2.46 -2.99
N TRP A 9 12.63 3.19 -2.00
CA TRP A 9 11.20 3.19 -1.70
C TRP A 9 10.36 3.84 -2.78
N PHE A 10 10.90 4.85 -3.45
CA PHE A 10 10.29 5.41 -4.64
C PHE A 10 10.10 4.35 -5.74
N VAL A 11 11.15 3.59 -6.07
CA VAL A 11 11.09 2.53 -7.10
C VAL A 11 10.13 1.41 -6.70
N VAL A 12 10.16 0.98 -5.44
CA VAL A 12 9.23 -0.04 -4.92
C VAL A 12 7.78 0.45 -5.02
N GLY A 13 7.51 1.69 -4.58
CA GLY A 13 6.19 2.30 -4.70
C GLY A 13 5.73 2.38 -6.16
N LEU A 14 6.64 2.69 -7.08
CA LEU A 14 6.36 2.70 -8.52
C LEU A 14 5.96 1.35 -9.09
N ILE A 15 6.65 0.29 -8.69
CA ILE A 15 6.28 -1.07 -9.08
C ILE A 15 4.91 -1.43 -8.51
N ILE A 16 4.65 -1.13 -7.23
CA ILE A 16 3.37 -1.44 -6.58
C ILE A 16 2.22 -0.68 -7.25
N THR A 17 2.39 0.61 -7.54
CA THR A 17 1.38 1.41 -8.23
C THR A 17 1.12 0.90 -9.65
N ALA A 18 2.18 0.52 -10.39
CA ALA A 18 2.03 -0.04 -11.73
C ALA A 18 1.28 -1.38 -11.70
N LEU A 19 1.61 -2.26 -10.76
CA LEU A 19 0.91 -3.53 -10.55
C LEU A 19 -0.54 -3.32 -10.12
N GLY A 20 -0.82 -2.38 -9.23
CA GLY A 20 -2.18 -2.02 -8.82
C GLY A 20 -3.01 -1.52 -10.01
N GLY A 21 -2.45 -0.66 -10.85
CA GLY A 21 -3.10 -0.19 -12.07
C GLY A 21 -3.38 -1.33 -13.07
N LEU A 22 -2.43 -2.25 -13.21
CA LEU A 22 -2.61 -3.46 -14.02
C LEU A 22 -3.73 -4.35 -13.46
N PHE A 23 -3.78 -4.53 -12.15
CA PHE A 23 -4.83 -5.28 -11.46
C PHE A 23 -6.21 -4.63 -11.60
N ILE A 24 -6.30 -3.29 -11.63
CA ILE A 24 -7.57 -2.61 -11.94
C ILE A 24 -8.03 -2.96 -13.35
N LYS A 25 -7.13 -2.97 -14.34
CA LYS A 25 -7.48 -3.31 -15.73
C LYS A 25 -7.94 -4.76 -15.86
N TYR A 26 -7.26 -5.69 -15.18
CA TYR A 26 -7.52 -7.13 -15.29
C TYR A 26 -8.31 -7.72 -14.11
N HIS A 27 -9.04 -6.89 -13.35
CA HIS A 27 -9.75 -7.30 -12.14
C HIS A 27 -10.73 -8.47 -12.35
N MET A 28 -11.39 -8.54 -13.51
CA MET A 28 -12.30 -9.63 -13.86
C MET A 28 -11.56 -10.96 -13.99
N PHE A 29 -10.44 -10.98 -14.73
CA PHE A 29 -9.60 -12.18 -14.87
C PHE A 29 -9.07 -12.65 -13.51
N VAL A 30 -8.63 -11.72 -12.66
CA VAL A 30 -8.15 -12.05 -11.32
C VAL A 30 -9.29 -12.65 -10.47
N ALA A 31 -10.48 -12.04 -10.51
CA ALA A 31 -11.63 -12.52 -9.76
C ALA A 31 -12.17 -13.88 -10.26
N ASP A 32 -12.03 -14.17 -11.55
CA ASP A 32 -12.42 -15.45 -12.14
C ASP A 32 -11.46 -16.60 -11.77
N ASN A 33 -10.17 -16.30 -11.61
CA ASN A 33 -9.16 -17.32 -11.26
C ASN A 33 -8.98 -17.49 -9.74
N PHE A 34 -9.11 -16.40 -8.97
CA PHE A 34 -8.77 -16.39 -7.54
C PHE A 34 -9.98 -16.12 -6.63
N GLY A 35 -11.14 -15.77 -7.19
CA GLY A 35 -12.32 -15.35 -6.46
C GLY A 35 -13.57 -16.19 -6.76
N GLY A 36 -14.73 -15.61 -6.48
CA GLY A 36 -16.04 -16.21 -6.79
C GLY A 36 -16.56 -15.84 -8.18
N GLY A 37 -15.67 -15.47 -9.10
CA GLY A 37 -16.02 -14.90 -10.40
C GLY A 37 -16.79 -13.58 -10.27
N ALA A 38 -17.83 -13.41 -11.08
CA ALA A 38 -18.63 -12.18 -11.21
C ALA A 38 -19.09 -11.56 -9.87
N GLY A 39 -19.41 -12.38 -8.86
CA GLY A 39 -19.84 -11.90 -7.54
C GLY A 39 -18.74 -11.20 -6.72
N SER A 40 -17.49 -11.23 -7.18
CA SER A 40 -16.33 -10.67 -6.48
C SER A 40 -15.64 -9.53 -7.23
N TYR A 41 -16.08 -9.18 -8.45
CA TYR A 41 -15.41 -8.19 -9.30
C TYR A 41 -15.21 -6.84 -8.61
N ASP A 42 -16.23 -6.33 -7.93
CA ASP A 42 -16.14 -5.05 -7.22
C ASP A 42 -15.14 -5.08 -6.06
N ARG A 43 -15.01 -6.23 -5.37
CA ARG A 43 -14.05 -6.40 -4.28
C ARG A 43 -12.62 -6.42 -4.80
N TYR A 44 -12.37 -7.10 -5.92
CA TYR A 44 -11.05 -7.12 -6.56
C TYR A 44 -10.69 -5.77 -7.16
N LYS A 45 -11.66 -5.06 -7.74
CA LYS A 45 -11.47 -3.68 -8.22
C LYS A 45 -11.11 -2.73 -7.07
N LEU A 46 -11.80 -2.84 -5.94
CA LEU A 46 -11.49 -2.06 -4.73
C LEU A 46 -10.11 -2.42 -4.17
N ALA A 47 -9.77 -3.70 -4.08
CA ALA A 47 -8.45 -4.15 -3.62
C ALA A 47 -7.32 -3.62 -4.51
N ALA A 48 -7.52 -3.63 -5.84
CA ALA A 48 -6.56 -3.09 -6.79
C ALA A 48 -6.40 -1.56 -6.63
N LEU A 49 -7.49 -0.84 -6.37
CA LEU A 49 -7.45 0.59 -6.07
C LEU A 49 -6.69 0.88 -4.76
N ILE A 50 -6.92 0.08 -3.72
CA ILE A 50 -6.17 0.18 -2.45
C ILE A 50 -4.67 -0.05 -2.70
N MET A 51 -4.32 -1.06 -3.51
CA MET A 51 -2.93 -1.33 -3.88
C MET A 51 -2.27 -0.13 -4.57
N VAL A 52 -2.98 0.56 -5.48
CA VAL A 52 -2.49 1.81 -6.09
C VAL A 52 -2.20 2.87 -5.03
N GLY A 53 -3.13 3.09 -4.09
CA GLY A 53 -2.95 4.04 -2.99
C GLY A 53 -1.74 3.70 -2.10
N VAL A 54 -1.57 2.42 -1.75
CA VAL A 54 -0.41 1.95 -0.97
C VAL A 54 0.90 2.20 -1.72
N GLY A 55 0.94 1.94 -3.03
CA GLY A 55 2.12 2.22 -3.85
C GLY A 55 2.48 3.71 -3.88
N LEU A 56 1.48 4.59 -3.98
CA LEU A 56 1.71 6.04 -3.93
C LEU A 56 2.24 6.50 -2.56
N VAL A 57 1.69 5.97 -1.45
CA VAL A 57 2.18 6.25 -0.09
C VAL A 57 3.62 5.75 0.10
N ALA A 58 3.95 4.58 -0.46
CA ALA A 58 5.30 4.03 -0.43
C ALA A 58 6.28 4.90 -1.25
N MET A 59 5.86 5.40 -2.43
CA MET A 59 6.71 6.22 -3.29
C MET A 59 7.24 7.47 -2.58
N ILE A 60 6.37 8.16 -1.84
CA ILE A 60 6.70 9.39 -1.12
C ILE A 60 7.26 9.12 0.27
N ASN A 61 7.66 7.88 0.57
CA ASN A 61 8.23 7.45 1.85
C ASN A 61 7.35 7.75 3.09
N LEU A 62 6.04 8.01 2.91
CA LEU A 62 5.13 8.43 3.98
C LEU A 62 4.88 7.33 5.02
N HIS A 63 5.09 6.06 4.62
CA HIS A 63 5.03 4.92 5.52
C HIS A 63 6.03 5.01 6.68
N THR A 64 7.20 5.62 6.49
CA THR A 64 8.20 5.80 7.56
C THR A 64 7.72 6.77 8.64
N LEU A 65 7.00 7.83 8.26
CA LEU A 65 6.38 8.76 9.20
C LEU A 65 5.26 8.10 10.01
N LEU A 66 4.43 7.28 9.36
CA LEU A 66 3.39 6.50 10.04
C LEU A 66 3.97 5.52 11.04
N LEU A 67 5.03 4.79 10.66
CA LEU A 67 5.74 3.90 11.56
C LEU A 67 6.34 4.68 12.73
N GLY A 68 7.00 5.81 12.47
CA GLY A 68 7.54 6.68 13.51
C GLY A 68 6.49 7.14 14.52
N LEU A 69 5.26 7.46 14.06
CA LEU A 69 4.15 7.84 14.93
C LEU A 69 3.66 6.67 15.79
N ILE A 70 3.48 5.48 15.19
CA ILE A 70 2.97 4.28 15.88
C ILE A 70 3.99 3.75 16.90
N PHE A 71 5.25 3.62 16.48
CA PHE A 71 6.33 3.19 17.37
C PHE A 71 6.60 4.26 18.43
N GLY A 72 6.56 5.54 18.07
CA GLY A 72 6.63 6.64 19.03
C GLY A 72 5.58 6.49 20.13
N SER A 73 4.30 6.37 19.77
CA SER A 73 3.21 6.28 20.74
C SER A 73 3.20 4.99 21.56
N LEU A 74 3.55 3.84 20.96
CA LEU A 74 3.62 2.54 21.66
C LEU A 74 4.74 2.49 22.69
N PHE A 75 5.91 3.06 22.38
CA PHE A 75 7.10 2.94 23.22
C PHE A 75 7.32 4.15 24.15
N ASP A 76 6.60 5.26 23.98
CA ASP A 76 6.69 6.42 24.89
C ASP A 76 6.25 6.09 26.32
N GLY A 77 5.30 5.16 26.47
CA GLY A 77 4.87 4.64 27.78
C GLY A 77 5.92 3.77 28.49
N ILE A 78 6.85 3.14 27.75
CA ILE A 78 7.95 2.33 28.31
C ILE A 78 9.15 3.22 28.68
N ARG A 79 9.35 4.32 27.96
CA ARG A 79 10.49 5.23 28.15
C ARG A 79 10.36 6.13 29.38
N ASN A 80 9.15 6.36 29.89
CA ASN A 80 8.85 7.22 31.03
C ASN A 80 8.45 6.44 32.32
N GLY A 81 8.69 5.12 32.35
CA GLY A 81 8.43 4.25 33.50
C GLY A 81 9.68 3.85 34.27
#